data_AF-A0A8S3GN91-F1
#
_entry.id   AF-A0A8S3GN91-F1
#
_cell.length_a   1.000
_cell.length_b   1.000
_cell.length_c   1.000
_cell.angle_alpha   90.00
_cell.angle_beta   90.00
_cell.angle_gamma   90.00
#
_symmetry.space_group_name_H-M   'P 1'
#
loop_
_entity.id
_entity.type
_entity.pdbx_description
1 polymer ?
#
loop_
_entity_poly.entity_id
_entity_poly.type
_entity_poly.pdbx_seq_one_letter_code
_entity_poly.pdbx_strand_id
1 'polypeptide(L)'
;MAYFGVTYLTAEHQWNKDELLSCIDGITIHDVEAFIPRMLTRFFTDSLMYGNLTKDQALEYMTSIERKFQEKRYYQPLFPSMWFNQRELILPEG
;
A
#
# COMPACT_ATOMS: atom_id res chain seq x y z
N MET A 1 -20.80 -14.64 -1.23
CA MET A 1 -20.78 -14.57 0.25
C MET A 1 -19.71 -15.46 0.87
N ALA A 2 -19.49 -16.71 0.42
CA ALA A 2 -18.46 -17.60 0.99
C ALA A 2 -16.99 -17.13 0.78
N TYR A 3 -16.70 -16.47 -0.34
CA TYR A 3 -15.34 -16.02 -0.69
C TYR A 3 -14.72 -15.04 0.33
N PHE A 4 -15.53 -14.14 0.89
CA PHE A 4 -15.06 -13.17 1.89
C PHE A 4 -14.67 -13.84 3.22
N GLY A 5 -15.40 -14.87 3.64
CA GLY A 5 -15.09 -15.61 4.86
C GLY A 5 -13.82 -16.43 4.73
N VAL A 6 -13.60 -17.08 3.58
CA VAL A 6 -12.39 -17.88 3.33
C VAL A 6 -11.16 -16.99 3.30
N THR A 7 -11.19 -15.89 2.56
CA THR A 7 -10.04 -14.96 2.47
C THR A 7 -9.64 -14.39 3.83
N TYR A 8 -10.62 -14.01 4.65
CA TYR A 8 -10.38 -13.53 6.01
C TYR A 8 -9.70 -14.59 6.91
N LEU A 9 -10.10 -15.86 6.77
CA LEU A 9 -9.55 -16.94 7.59
C LEU A 9 -8.15 -17.39 7.15
N THR A 10 -7.80 -17.20 5.88
CA THR A 10 -6.53 -17.69 5.32
C THR A 10 -5.45 -16.62 5.22
N ALA A 11 -5.80 -15.34 5.28
CA ALA A 11 -4.84 -14.23 5.23
C ALA A 11 -4.18 -13.98 6.60
N GLU A 12 -2.88 -13.67 6.60
CA GLU A 12 -2.13 -13.36 7.83
C GLU A 12 -2.65 -12.12 8.58
N HIS A 13 -3.03 -11.07 7.85
CA HIS A 13 -3.59 -9.85 8.41
C HIS A 13 -4.73 -9.34 7.52
N GLN A 14 -5.96 -9.34 8.02
CA GLN A 14 -7.10 -8.78 7.30
C GLN A 14 -8.07 -8.14 8.28
N TRP A 15 -8.62 -6.99 7.93
CA TRP A 15 -9.68 -6.34 8.69
C TRP A 15 -11.05 -6.78 8.15
N ASN A 16 -11.97 -7.15 9.03
CA ASN A 16 -13.36 -7.38 8.66
C ASN A 16 -14.16 -6.05 8.68
N LYS A 17 -15.39 -6.10 8.14
CA LYS A 17 -16.20 -4.88 7.99
C LYS A 17 -16.65 -4.28 9.32
N ASP A 18 -16.91 -5.12 10.32
CA ASP A 18 -17.38 -4.67 11.63
C ASP A 18 -16.25 -4.00 12.41
N GLU A 19 -15.03 -4.52 12.30
CA GLU A 19 -13.81 -3.89 12.82
C GLU A 19 -13.59 -2.51 12.18
N LEU A 20 -13.59 -2.43 10.84
CA LEU A 20 -13.44 -1.15 10.15
C LEU A 20 -14.51 -0.14 10.56
N LEU A 21 -15.78 -0.58 10.65
CA LEU A 21 -16.90 0.26 11.06
C LEU A 21 -16.72 0.78 12.48
N SER A 22 -16.29 -0.07 13.41
CA SER A 22 -16.04 0.31 14.81
C SER A 22 -14.97 1.38 14.98
N CYS A 23 -14.03 1.49 14.02
CA CYS A 23 -12.96 2.47 14.07
C CYS A 23 -13.38 3.86 13.54
N ILE A 24 -14.47 3.96 12.77
CA ILE A 24 -14.85 5.20 12.06
C ILE A 24 -15.12 6.33 13.05
N ASP A 25 -15.86 6.06 14.13
CA ASP A 25 -16.24 7.07 15.12
C ASP A 25 -15.03 7.69 15.85
N GLY A 26 -13.89 7.00 15.85
CA GLY A 26 -12.64 7.48 16.44
C GLY A 26 -11.75 8.30 15.50
N ILE A 27 -12.08 8.41 14.22
CA ILE A 27 -11.26 9.11 13.22
C ILE A 27 -11.69 10.58 13.14
N THR A 28 -10.78 11.49 13.48
CA THR A 28 -11.02 12.93 13.35
C THR A 28 -10.45 13.50 12.04
N ILE A 29 -10.89 14.70 11.67
CA ILE A 29 -10.30 15.42 10.53
C ILE A 29 -8.80 15.67 10.70
N HIS A 30 -8.36 15.96 11.92
CA HIS A 30 -6.95 16.15 12.24
C HIS A 30 -6.14 14.87 12.03
N ASP A 31 -6.71 13.70 12.33
CA ASP A 31 -6.04 12.42 12.10
C ASP A 31 -5.80 12.16 10.62
N VAL A 32 -6.79 12.50 9.77
CA VAL A 32 -6.68 12.38 8.31
C VAL A 32 -5.64 13.36 7.77
N GLU A 33 -5.68 14.62 8.19
CA GLU A 33 -4.71 15.65 7.78
C GLU A 33 -3.28 15.27 8.18
N ALA A 34 -3.09 14.69 9.38
CA ALA A 34 -1.80 14.21 9.83
C ALA A 34 -1.38 12.89 9.16
N PHE A 35 -2.33 12.04 8.75
CA PHE A 35 -2.07 10.76 8.10
C PHE A 35 -1.49 10.93 6.69
N ILE A 36 -2.02 11.85 5.89
CA ILE A 36 -1.59 12.07 4.50
C ILE A 36 -0.07 12.27 4.36
N PRO A 37 0.57 13.23 5.06
CA PRO A 37 2.01 13.42 4.94
C PRO A 37 2.78 12.22 5.51
N ARG A 38 2.31 11.61 6.61
CA ARG A 38 2.97 10.42 7.20
C ARG A 38 3.02 9.26 6.23
N MET A 39 1.90 8.95 5.57
CA MET A 39 1.80 7.86 4.60
C MET A 39 2.70 8.11 3.37
N LEU A 40 2.76 9.36 2.89
CA LEU A 40 3.58 9.73 1.74
C LEU A 40 5.07 9.97 2.07
N THR A 41 5.45 9.93 3.34
CA THR A 41 6.85 10.14 3.76
C THR A 41 7.73 8.97 3.34
N ARG A 42 7.24 7.74 3.46
CA ARG A 42 8.01 6.52 3.14
C ARG A 42 7.14 5.54 2.40
N PHE A 43 7.46 5.32 1.13
CA PHE A 43 6.81 4.31 0.31
C PHE A 43 7.77 3.75 -0.74
N PHE A 44 7.37 2.65 -1.35
CA PHE A 44 8.03 2.06 -2.50
C PHE A 44 7.05 2.09 -3.68
N THR A 45 7.56 2.34 -4.88
CA THR A 45 6.74 2.32 -6.11
C THR A 45 7.21 1.20 -7.00
N ASP A 46 6.28 0.36 -7.42
CA ASP A 46 6.46 -0.58 -8.51
C ASP A 46 5.50 -0.21 -9.65
N SER A 47 5.97 -0.26 -10.89
CA SER A 47 5.22 0.24 -12.05
C SER A 47 5.38 -0.68 -13.25
N LEU A 48 4.25 -1.08 -13.81
CA LEU A 48 4.20 -1.75 -15.11
C LEU A 48 3.86 -0.72 -16.19
N MET A 49 4.80 -0.45 -17.09
CA MET A 49 4.59 0.41 -18.25
C MET A 49 4.56 -0.44 -19.52
N TYR A 50 3.40 -0.47 -20.17
CA TYR A 50 3.17 -1.28 -21.36
C TYR A 50 2.35 -0.50 -22.39
N GLY A 51 2.73 -0.59 -23.66
CA GLY A 51 2.05 0.07 -24.78
C GLY A 51 2.99 0.73 -25.78
N ASN A 52 2.51 1.77 -26.45
CA ASN A 52 3.27 2.54 -27.43
C ASN A 52 4.21 3.55 -26.74
N LEU A 53 5.25 3.04 -26.10
CA LEU A 53 6.27 3.84 -25.42
C LEU A 53 7.66 3.24 -25.67
N THR A 54 8.65 4.11 -25.79
CA THR A 54 10.04 3.68 -25.74
C THR A 54 10.47 3.48 -24.28
N LYS A 55 11.57 2.74 -24.09
CA LYS A 55 12.19 2.56 -22.77
C LYS A 55 12.50 3.90 -22.10
N ASP A 56 13.02 4.86 -22.87
CA ASP A 56 13.42 6.16 -22.34
C ASP A 56 12.22 6.98 -21.87
N GLN A 57 11.11 6.93 -22.61
CA GLN A 57 9.85 7.55 -22.18
C GLN A 57 9.34 6.93 -20.87
N ALA A 58 9.41 5.61 -20.73
CA ALA A 58 9.05 4.93 -19.49
C ALA A 58 9.89 5.41 -18.30
N LEU A 59 11.22 5.45 -18.47
CA LEU A 59 12.14 5.90 -17.44
C LEU A 59 11.93 7.37 -17.08
N GLU A 60 11.68 8.23 -18.07
CA GLU A 60 11.37 9.65 -17.87
C GLU A 60 10.08 9.82 -17.05
N TYR A 61 9.04 9.06 -17.35
CA TYR A 61 7.78 9.10 -16.61
C TYR A 61 7.95 8.71 -15.15
N MET A 62 8.66 7.61 -14.86
CA MET A 62 8.95 7.23 -13.48
C MET A 62 9.78 8.28 -12.75
N THR A 63 10.83 8.77 -13.41
CA THR A 63 11.69 9.84 -12.85
C THR A 63 10.88 11.11 -12.56
N SER A 64 9.92 11.46 -13.42
CA SER A 64 9.06 12.63 -13.20
C SER A 64 8.13 12.44 -12.01
N ILE A 65 7.60 11.24 -11.78
CA ILE A 65 6.76 10.93 -10.62
C ILE A 65 7.60 11.02 -9.35
N GLU A 66 8.74 10.35 -9.31
CA GLU A 66 9.66 10.38 -8.16
C GLU A 66 10.08 11.80 -7.79
N ARG A 67 10.40 12.63 -8.79
CA ARG A 67 10.80 14.04 -8.57
C ARG A 67 9.71 14.84 -7.86
N LYS A 68 8.44 14.68 -8.24
CA LYS A 68 7.31 15.39 -7.59
C LYS A 68 7.19 15.04 -6.11
N PHE A 69 7.56 13.83 -5.71
CA PHE A 69 7.57 13.41 -4.31
C PHE A 69 8.84 13.87 -3.57
N GLN A 70 9.99 13.89 -4.24
CA GLN A 70 11.25 14.42 -3.68
C GLN A 70 11.19 15.94 -3.44
N GLU A 71 10.59 16.70 -4.35
CA GLU A 71 10.42 18.16 -4.23
C GLU A 71 9.65 18.56 -2.97
N LYS A 72 8.70 17.71 -2.53
CA LYS A 72 7.93 17.94 -1.31
C LYS A 72 8.72 17.67 -0.02
N ARG A 73 10.01 17.28 -0.09
CA ARG A 73 10.94 17.03 1.03
C ARG A 73 10.52 15.97 2.06
N TYR A 74 9.38 15.32 1.88
CA TYR A 74 8.91 14.26 2.77
C TYR A 74 9.35 12.85 2.31
N TYR A 75 9.73 12.67 1.05
CA TYR A 75 10.00 11.33 0.51
C TYR A 75 11.35 10.74 0.96
N GLN A 76 11.29 9.56 1.56
CA GLN A 76 12.41 8.65 1.79
C GLN A 76 12.05 7.25 1.26
N PRO A 77 12.95 6.58 0.52
CA PRO A 77 12.68 5.23 0.03
C PRO A 77 12.50 4.27 1.21
N LEU A 78 11.55 3.35 1.06
CA LEU A 78 11.30 2.30 2.03
C LEU A 78 12.46 1.30 2.05
N PHE A 79 12.87 0.81 3.22
CA PHE A 79 13.93 -0.19 3.31
C PHE A 79 13.46 -1.53 2.71
N PRO A 80 14.31 -2.29 2.00
CA PRO A 80 13.92 -3.59 1.45
C PRO A 80 13.39 -4.58 2.50
N SER A 81 13.88 -4.50 3.74
CA SER A 81 13.39 -5.32 4.86
C SER A 81 11.95 -4.99 5.29
N MET A 82 11.41 -3.85 4.86
CA MET A 82 10.03 -3.43 5.13
C MET A 82 9.06 -3.85 4.02
N TRP A 83 9.55 -4.53 2.97
CA TRP A 83 8.70 -5.11 1.92
C TRP A 83 8.12 -6.44 2.39
N PHE A 84 7.09 -6.35 3.24
CA PHE A 84 6.40 -7.54 3.73
C PHE A 84 5.28 -7.94 2.75
N ASN A 85 5.35 -9.17 2.26
CA ASN A 85 4.21 -9.83 1.65
C ASN A 85 3.41 -10.54 2.72
N GLN A 86 2.08 -10.54 2.59
CA GLN A 86 1.22 -11.31 3.48
C GLN A 86 1.45 -12.80 3.26
N ARG A 87 1.48 -13.56 4.35
CA ARG A 87 1.52 -15.02 4.31
C ARG A 87 0.11 -15.59 4.21
N GLU A 88 0.02 -16.79 3.67
CA GLU A 88 -1.21 -17.58 3.69
C GLU A 88 -1.11 -18.68 4.75
N LEU A 89 -2.25 -18.99 5.38
CA LEU A 89 -2.37 -20.08 6.34
C LEU A 89 -2.20 -21.43 5.63
N ILE A 90 -1.21 -22.20 6.08
CA ILE A 90 -1.07 -23.61 5.68
C ILE A 90 -2.01 -24.44 6.57
N LEU A 91 -3.02 -25.05 5.95
CA LEU A 91 -3.95 -25.92 6.66
C LEU A 91 -3.26 -27.25 7.01
N PRO A 92 -3.50 -27.80 8.22
CA PRO A 92 -2.98 -29.12 8.58
C PRO A 92 -3.60 -30.20 7.70
N GLU A 93 -2.86 -31.29 7.46
CA GLU A 93 -3.43 -32.51 6.90
C GLU A 93 -4.41 -33.12 7.91
N GLY A 94 -5.47 -33.75 7.39
CA GLY A 94 -6.63 -34.22 8.16
C GLY A 94 -6.33 -35.23 9.24
#